data_AF-A0A0D1IL93-F1
#
_entry.id   AF-A0A0D1IL93-F1
#
_cell.length_a   1.000
_cell.length_b   1.000
_cell.length_c   1.000
_cell.angle_alpha   90.00
_cell.angle_beta   90.00
_cell.angle_gamma   90.00
#
_symmetry.space_group_name_H-M   'P 1'
#
loop_
_entity.id
_entity.type
_entity.pdbx_description
1 polymer ?
#
loop_
_entity_poly.entity_id
_entity_poly.type
_entity_poly.pdbx_seq_one_letter_code
_entity_poly.pdbx_strand_id
1 'polypeptide(L)'
;MRLALTSPSYNKFDCGENRSVQTYGYGLYEVRMKPAKNTGIVSSFFTYTGPTDGTPWDEIDIEFLGKDTTKVQFNYYTNGAGNHEKIVDLGFDAANAYHTYAFDWQPNSIKWYVDGQLKHTATNQIPTTPGKIMMNLWNGTGIDEWLGSYNGVNPLYAHYDWVRYTKK
;
A
#
# COMPACT_ATOMS: atom_id res chain seq x y z
N MET A 1 9.05 2.78 12.23
CA MET A 1 8.12 3.92 12.10
C MET A 1 6.69 3.48 12.44
N ARG A 2 5.85 4.40 12.96
CA ARG A 2 4.42 4.15 13.26
C ARG A 2 3.58 5.28 12.64
N LEU A 3 2.54 4.92 11.88
CA LEU A 3 1.51 5.85 11.41
C LEU A 3 0.26 5.70 12.28
N ALA A 4 -0.45 6.80 12.50
CA ALA A 4 -1.60 6.85 13.39
C ALA A 4 -2.83 7.42 12.66
N LEU A 5 -3.99 6.86 13.01
CA LEU A 5 -5.29 7.43 12.72
C LEU A 5 -5.94 7.82 14.05
N THR A 6 -6.19 9.11 14.25
CA THR A 6 -6.69 9.68 15.51
C THR A 6 -7.90 10.59 15.24
N SER A 7 -8.61 11.00 16.29
CA SER A 7 -9.72 11.96 16.17
C SER A 7 -9.50 13.16 17.08
N PRO A 8 -9.26 14.38 16.54
CA PRO A 8 -9.09 15.59 17.37
C PRO A 8 -10.42 16.13 17.89
N SER A 9 -11.54 15.77 17.25
CA SER A 9 -12.89 16.19 17.62
C SER A 9 -13.93 15.31 16.93
N TYR A 10 -15.18 15.34 17.38
CA TYR A 10 -16.29 14.54 16.83
C TYR A 10 -16.34 14.55 15.30
N ASN A 11 -16.31 13.35 14.69
CA ASN A 11 -16.31 13.11 13.24
C ASN A 11 -15.24 13.85 12.43
N LYS A 12 -14.13 14.25 13.07
CA LYS A 12 -12.89 14.66 12.39
C LYS A 12 -11.81 13.64 12.67
N PHE A 13 -11.02 13.31 11.67
CA PHE A 13 -9.96 12.31 11.77
C PHE A 13 -8.65 12.87 11.21
N ASP A 14 -7.57 12.69 11.97
CA ASP A 14 -6.21 12.97 11.55
C ASP A 14 -5.55 11.65 11.14
N CYS A 15 -4.84 11.66 10.01
CA CYS A 15 -4.20 10.49 9.42
C CYS A 15 -2.70 10.74 9.21
N GLY A 16 -1.93 9.68 8.98
CA GLY A 16 -0.48 9.76 8.80
C GLY A 16 -0.05 9.28 7.42
N GLU A 17 0.85 10.04 6.79
CA GLU A 17 1.56 9.65 5.57
C GLU A 17 3.05 9.96 5.70
N ASN A 18 3.88 9.04 5.22
CA ASN A 18 5.31 9.24 5.05
C ASN A 18 5.71 8.97 3.59
N ARG A 19 6.66 9.75 3.08
CA ARG A 19 7.12 9.69 1.70
C ARG A 19 8.62 9.94 1.60
N SER A 20 9.27 9.28 0.65
CA SER A 20 10.67 9.55 0.33
C SER A 20 10.85 10.92 -0.31
N VAL A 21 12.03 11.51 -0.12
CA VAL A 21 12.41 12.76 -0.80
C VAL A 21 12.77 12.46 -2.27
N GLN A 22 13.59 11.43 -2.49
CA GLN A 22 14.00 11.00 -3.83
C GLN A 22 12.95 10.11 -4.50
N THR A 23 13.06 9.98 -5.82
CA THR A 23 12.34 9.02 -6.63
C THR A 23 13.17 7.76 -6.90
N TYR A 24 12.49 6.65 -7.12
CA TYR A 24 13.06 5.32 -7.30
C TYR A 24 12.42 4.66 -8.53
N GLY A 25 13.21 3.90 -9.28
CA GLY A 25 12.79 3.26 -10.54
C GLY A 25 12.76 1.74 -10.41
N TYR A 26 13.07 1.03 -11.49
CA TYR A 26 13.11 -0.44 -11.48
C TYR A 26 14.04 -1.01 -10.39
N GLY A 27 13.56 -2.06 -9.73
CA GLY A 27 14.24 -2.70 -8.63
C GLY A 27 13.29 -3.46 -7.72
N LEU A 28 13.85 -4.03 -6.67
CA LEU A 28 13.13 -4.73 -5.62
C LEU A 28 12.82 -3.78 -4.47
N TYR A 29 11.54 -3.65 -4.15
CA TYR A 29 11.02 -2.87 -3.03
C TYR A 29 10.51 -3.82 -1.97
N GLU A 30 11.01 -3.68 -0.75
CA GLU A 30 10.67 -4.54 0.37
C GLU A 30 10.28 -3.71 1.59
N VAL A 31 9.23 -4.15 2.27
CA VAL A 31 8.76 -3.55 3.52
C VAL A 31 8.48 -4.65 4.53
N ARG A 32 8.91 -4.47 5.77
CA ARG A 32 8.46 -5.28 6.90
C ARG A 32 7.47 -4.48 7.71
N MET A 33 6.20 -4.86 7.68
CA MET A 33 5.12 -4.09 8.31
C MET A 33 4.04 -4.95 8.94
N LYS A 34 3.20 -4.28 9.74
CA LYS A 34 1.99 -4.79 10.38
C LYS A 34 0.87 -3.75 10.19
N PRO A 35 -0.15 -4.02 9.36
CA PRO A 35 -1.24 -3.07 9.10
C PRO A 35 -2.15 -2.87 10.32
N ALA A 36 -2.92 -1.79 10.32
CA ALA A 36 -4.02 -1.60 11.26
C ALA A 36 -5.22 -2.48 10.86
N LYS A 37 -5.96 -2.98 11.87
CA LYS A 37 -7.17 -3.80 11.69
C LYS A 37 -8.41 -3.05 12.18
N ASN A 38 -9.25 -2.60 11.27
CA ASN A 38 -10.58 -2.04 11.53
C ASN A 38 -11.36 -1.91 10.20
N THR A 39 -12.68 -1.96 10.23
CA THR A 39 -13.50 -1.68 9.02
C THR A 39 -13.23 -0.27 8.48
N GLY A 40 -13.30 -0.08 7.17
CA GLY A 40 -13.25 1.24 6.53
C GLY A 40 -11.90 1.96 6.52
N ILE A 41 -10.80 1.24 6.73
CA ILE A 41 -9.44 1.81 6.70
C ILE A 41 -8.50 1.05 5.77
N VAL A 42 -7.42 1.70 5.37
CA VAL A 42 -6.31 1.12 4.60
C VAL A 42 -4.98 1.43 5.27
N SER A 43 -4.09 0.44 5.34
CA SER A 43 -2.65 0.64 5.58
C SER A 43 -1.87 0.25 4.32
N SER A 44 -0.92 1.07 3.88
CA SER A 44 -0.30 0.90 2.56
C SER A 44 1.24 0.93 2.56
N PHE A 45 1.81 0.37 1.51
CA PHE A 45 3.18 0.62 1.06
C PHE A 45 3.17 0.63 -0.48
N PHE A 46 3.62 1.72 -1.08
CA PHE A 46 3.45 1.93 -2.52
C PHE A 46 4.53 2.84 -3.11
N THR A 47 4.64 2.85 -4.44
CA THR A 47 5.33 3.90 -5.19
C THR A 47 4.32 4.80 -5.87
N TYR A 48 4.54 6.11 -5.88
CA TYR A 48 3.66 7.05 -6.58
C TYR A 48 4.42 8.21 -7.21
N THR A 49 3.99 8.58 -8.41
CA THR A 49 4.21 9.88 -9.06
C THR A 49 2.98 10.22 -9.88
N GLY A 50 2.72 11.51 -10.12
CA GLY A 50 1.50 11.91 -10.83
C GLY A 50 1.50 13.36 -11.29
N PRO A 51 0.34 13.90 -11.68
CA PRO A 51 0.21 15.25 -12.23
C PRO A 51 0.77 16.35 -11.31
N THR A 52 0.72 16.16 -9.98
CA THR A 52 1.31 17.07 -9.00
C THR A 52 2.83 17.17 -9.07
N ASP A 53 3.50 16.11 -9.56
CA ASP A 53 4.94 16.06 -9.75
C ASP A 53 5.33 16.28 -11.25
N GLY A 54 4.35 16.64 -12.11
CA GLY A 54 4.59 16.92 -13.53
C GLY A 54 4.78 15.67 -14.40
N THR A 55 4.32 14.50 -13.94
CA THR A 55 4.49 13.21 -14.63
C THR A 55 3.13 12.53 -14.90
N PRO A 56 3.11 11.49 -15.76
CA PRO A 56 2.00 10.52 -15.75
C PRO A 56 1.72 9.98 -14.34
N TRP A 57 0.48 9.58 -14.08
CA TRP A 57 0.16 8.84 -12.86
C TRP A 57 0.63 7.39 -13.03
N ASP A 58 1.79 7.10 -12.42
CA ASP A 58 2.38 5.78 -12.36
C ASP A 58 2.52 5.37 -10.88
N GLU A 59 1.96 4.22 -10.51
CA GLU A 59 1.86 3.75 -9.13
C GLU A 59 1.88 2.22 -9.04
N ILE A 60 2.39 1.68 -7.93
CA ILE A 60 2.43 0.24 -7.63
C ILE A 60 2.13 0.05 -6.14
N ASP A 61 1.17 -0.82 -5.83
CA ASP A 61 0.54 -0.84 -4.52
C ASP A 61 0.66 -2.18 -3.78
N ILE A 62 0.78 -2.06 -2.46
CA ILE A 62 0.44 -3.09 -1.48
C ILE A 62 -0.49 -2.46 -0.45
N GLU A 63 -1.75 -2.88 -0.44
CA GLU A 63 -2.81 -2.33 0.41
C GLU A 63 -3.41 -3.41 1.31
N PHE A 64 -3.51 -3.10 2.60
CA PHE A 64 -4.25 -3.92 3.56
C PHE A 64 -5.56 -3.25 3.88
N LEU A 65 -6.65 -3.84 3.38
CA LEU A 65 -8.00 -3.40 3.72
C LEU A 65 -8.30 -3.85 5.15
N GLY A 66 -8.44 -2.91 6.08
CA GLY A 66 -8.53 -3.23 7.50
C GLY A 66 -9.76 -4.08 7.88
N LYS A 67 -10.78 -4.14 7.02
CA LYS A 67 -11.96 -5.00 7.18
C LYS A 67 -11.61 -6.49 7.20
N ASP A 68 -10.55 -6.90 6.50
CA ASP A 68 -10.05 -8.27 6.50
C ASP A 68 -8.53 -8.30 6.30
N THR A 69 -7.79 -8.21 7.40
CA THR A 69 -6.33 -8.28 7.42
C THR A 69 -5.78 -9.70 7.23
N THR A 70 -6.62 -10.69 6.91
CA THR A 70 -6.14 -12.01 6.40
C THR A 70 -5.87 -12.01 4.90
N LYS A 71 -6.15 -10.87 4.25
CA LYS A 71 -5.93 -10.62 2.82
C LYS A 71 -5.03 -9.41 2.61
N VAL A 72 -4.43 -9.36 1.42
CA VAL A 72 -3.73 -8.19 0.88
C VAL A 72 -4.22 -7.91 -0.53
N GLN A 73 -4.33 -6.64 -0.89
CA GLN A 73 -4.62 -6.18 -2.24
C GLN A 73 -3.34 -5.69 -2.89
N PHE A 74 -3.04 -6.17 -4.09
CA PHE A 74 -2.04 -5.62 -4.99
C PHE A 74 -2.74 -4.84 -6.10
N ASN A 75 -2.13 -3.75 -6.55
CA ASN A 75 -2.63 -2.97 -7.68
C ASN A 75 -1.47 -2.21 -8.34
N TYR A 76 -1.75 -1.60 -9.48
CA TYR A 76 -0.86 -0.64 -10.11
C TYR A 76 -1.63 0.25 -11.09
N TYR A 77 -1.10 1.45 -11.32
CA TYR A 77 -1.56 2.41 -12.31
C TYR A 77 -0.46 2.71 -13.31
N THR A 78 -0.81 2.77 -14.58
CA THR A 78 0.10 3.21 -15.66
C THR A 78 -0.57 4.30 -16.46
N ASN A 79 0.02 5.49 -16.46
CA ASN A 79 -0.57 6.69 -17.05
C ASN A 79 -2.03 6.93 -16.62
N GLY A 80 -2.31 6.71 -15.33
CA GLY A 80 -3.64 6.83 -14.71
C GLY A 80 -4.60 5.67 -14.99
N ALA A 81 -4.22 4.67 -15.79
CA ALA A 81 -5.02 3.47 -16.01
C ALA A 81 -4.76 2.43 -14.90
N GLY A 82 -5.72 2.29 -13.99
CA GLY A 82 -5.76 1.23 -12.97
C GLY A 82 -6.74 0.10 -13.32
N ASN A 83 -7.50 -0.37 -12.34
CA ASN A 83 -8.35 -1.57 -12.41
C ASN A 83 -7.57 -2.89 -12.53
N HIS A 84 -6.43 -2.98 -11.83
CA HIS A 84 -5.58 -4.17 -11.79
C HIS A 84 -5.62 -4.83 -10.40
N GLU A 85 -6.68 -4.62 -9.63
CA GLU A 85 -6.79 -5.08 -8.26
C GLU A 85 -6.69 -6.62 -8.22
N LYS A 86 -5.74 -7.10 -7.41
CA LYS A 86 -5.59 -8.51 -7.10
C LYS A 86 -5.59 -8.72 -5.60
N ILE A 87 -6.70 -9.24 -5.08
CA ILE A 87 -6.79 -9.72 -3.70
C ILE A 87 -6.15 -11.11 -3.58
N VAL A 88 -5.34 -11.30 -2.54
CA VAL A 88 -4.66 -12.55 -2.21
C VAL A 88 -4.90 -12.91 -0.75
N ASP A 89 -5.27 -14.16 -0.48
CA ASP A 89 -5.32 -14.72 0.87
C ASP A 89 -3.90 -14.97 1.40
N LEU A 90 -3.61 -14.45 2.60
CA LEU A 90 -2.28 -14.56 3.21
C LEU A 90 -2.06 -15.88 3.93
N GLY A 91 -3.14 -16.53 4.39
CA GLY A 91 -3.08 -17.71 5.27
C GLY A 91 -2.72 -17.38 6.73
N PHE A 92 -2.60 -16.09 7.06
CA PHE A 92 -2.39 -15.56 8.40
C PHE A 92 -3.08 -14.20 8.51
N ASP A 93 -3.27 -13.71 9.74
CA ASP A 93 -3.73 -12.33 9.96
C ASP A 93 -2.53 -11.39 10.03
N ALA A 94 -2.37 -10.54 9.02
CA ALA A 94 -1.26 -9.60 8.89
C ALA A 94 -1.16 -8.62 10.08
N ALA A 95 -2.25 -8.35 10.79
CA ALA A 95 -2.27 -7.42 11.91
C ALA A 95 -1.65 -8.00 13.19
N ASN A 96 -1.40 -9.31 13.25
CA ASN A 96 -0.91 -9.98 14.46
C ASN A 96 0.62 -9.92 14.60
N ALA A 97 1.37 -9.96 13.49
CA ALA A 97 2.83 -10.03 13.49
C ALA A 97 3.43 -9.27 12.31
N TYR A 98 4.74 -9.00 12.37
CA TYR A 98 5.47 -8.44 11.24
C TYR A 98 5.74 -9.51 10.19
N HIS A 99 5.38 -9.20 8.95
CA HIS A 99 5.70 -9.97 7.76
C HIS A 99 6.41 -9.09 6.75
N THR A 100 7.13 -9.71 5.83
CA THR A 100 7.84 -9.01 4.75
C THR A 100 7.02 -9.07 3.47
N TYR A 101 6.71 -7.91 2.92
CA TYR A 101 6.00 -7.75 1.66
C TYR A 101 6.94 -7.09 0.67
N ALA A 102 6.84 -7.47 -0.60
CA ALA A 102 7.70 -6.91 -1.62
C ALA A 102 7.03 -6.86 -2.98
N PHE A 103 7.51 -5.95 -3.82
CA PHE A 103 7.33 -6.04 -5.26
C PHE A 103 8.66 -5.84 -5.99
N ASP A 104 8.91 -6.69 -6.99
CA ASP A 104 10.01 -6.55 -7.95
C ASP A 104 9.46 -5.91 -9.22
N TRP A 105 9.79 -4.63 -9.41
CA TRP A 105 9.35 -3.84 -10.56
C TRP A 105 10.44 -3.84 -11.63
N GLN A 106 10.10 -4.43 -12.78
CA GLN A 106 10.96 -4.55 -13.96
C GLN A 106 10.26 -3.94 -15.18
N PRO A 107 10.98 -3.64 -16.28
CA PRO A 107 10.39 -3.00 -17.46
C PRO A 107 9.15 -3.69 -18.03
N ASN A 108 9.08 -5.03 -17.93
CA ASN A 108 8.01 -5.83 -18.53
C ASN A 108 7.20 -6.63 -17.52
N SER A 109 7.45 -6.46 -16.21
CA SER A 109 6.69 -7.19 -15.19
C SER A 109 6.76 -6.55 -13.82
N ILE A 110 5.71 -6.73 -13.03
CA ILE A 110 5.75 -6.56 -11.58
C ILE A 110 5.47 -7.91 -10.94
N LYS A 111 6.28 -8.30 -9.94
CA LYS A 111 6.08 -9.53 -9.16
C LYS A 111 5.93 -9.18 -7.70
N TRP A 112 4.83 -9.60 -7.07
CA TRP A 112 4.60 -9.37 -5.64
C TRP A 112 4.91 -10.60 -4.82
N TYR A 113 5.50 -10.39 -3.66
CA TYR A 113 5.93 -11.44 -2.73
C TYR A 113 5.41 -11.18 -1.32
N VAL A 114 5.13 -12.28 -0.61
CA VAL A 114 4.84 -12.30 0.82
C VAL A 114 5.78 -13.31 1.46
N ASP A 115 6.60 -12.86 2.41
CA ASP A 115 7.66 -13.62 3.07
C ASP A 115 8.56 -14.38 2.07
N GLY A 116 8.93 -13.69 0.98
CA GLY A 116 9.77 -14.23 -0.10
C GLY A 116 9.04 -15.17 -1.07
N GLN A 117 7.79 -15.52 -0.82
CA GLN A 117 7.00 -16.36 -1.74
C GLN A 117 6.28 -15.49 -2.76
N LEU A 118 6.44 -15.81 -4.05
CA LEU A 118 5.71 -15.15 -5.15
C LEU A 118 4.21 -15.39 -4.99
N LYS A 119 3.42 -14.32 -4.99
CA LYS A 119 1.95 -14.36 -4.86
C LYS A 119 1.22 -13.86 -6.10
N HIS A 120 1.81 -12.93 -6.85
CA HIS A 120 1.20 -12.39 -8.05
C HIS A 120 2.26 -11.91 -9.05
N THR A 121 1.89 -11.89 -10.34
CA THR A 121 2.71 -11.35 -11.42
C THR A 121 1.80 -10.63 -12.40
N ALA A 122 2.14 -9.38 -12.74
CA ALA A 122 1.53 -8.60 -13.81
C ALA A 122 2.54 -8.39 -14.93
N THR A 123 2.08 -8.39 -16.19
CA THR A 123 2.94 -8.24 -17.39
C THR A 123 2.38 -7.28 -18.44
N ASN A 124 1.21 -6.68 -18.18
CA ASN A 124 0.50 -5.79 -19.11
C ASN A 124 0.54 -4.35 -18.59
N GLN A 125 0.81 -3.39 -19.47
CA GLN A 125 0.81 -1.95 -19.17
C GLN A 125 1.59 -1.64 -17.89
N ILE A 126 2.88 -2.01 -17.83
CA ILE A 126 3.69 -1.82 -16.62
C ILE A 126 4.08 -0.34 -16.47
N PRO A 127 4.05 0.23 -15.25
CA PRO A 127 4.47 1.60 -15.00
C PRO A 127 5.92 1.79 -15.41
N THR A 128 6.29 3.00 -15.84
CA THR A 128 7.64 3.28 -16.37
C THR A 128 8.33 4.46 -15.70
N THR A 129 7.58 5.29 -14.98
CA THR A 129 8.06 6.55 -14.42
C THR A 129 8.52 6.36 -12.97
N PRO A 130 9.78 6.72 -12.62
CA PRO A 130 10.24 6.65 -11.24
C PRO A 130 9.37 7.47 -10.28
N GLY A 131 8.96 6.86 -9.17
CA GLY A 131 8.08 7.47 -8.19
C GLY A 131 8.70 7.53 -6.79
N LYS A 132 8.04 8.25 -5.87
CA LYS A 132 8.41 8.26 -4.46
C LYS A 132 7.89 6.99 -3.79
N ILE A 133 8.65 6.47 -2.83
CA ILE A 133 8.18 5.42 -1.93
C ILE A 133 7.31 6.08 -0.87
N MET A 134 6.12 5.53 -0.64
CA MET A 134 5.11 6.12 0.23
C MET A 134 4.43 5.05 1.10
N MET A 135 3.97 5.50 2.27
CA MET A 135 3.26 4.71 3.27
C MET A 135 2.20 5.59 3.91
N ASN A 136 0.94 5.16 3.96
CA ASN A 136 -0.11 5.89 4.65
C ASN A 136 -1.07 4.97 5.43
N LEU A 137 -1.81 5.59 6.35
CA LEU A 137 -2.92 4.99 7.08
C LEU A 137 -4.09 5.99 7.06
N TRP A 138 -5.25 5.57 6.54
CA TRP A 138 -6.40 6.46 6.37
C TRP A 138 -7.74 5.72 6.48
N ASN A 139 -8.81 6.46 6.78
CA ASN A 139 -10.19 5.99 6.73
C ASN A 139 -10.93 6.51 5.48
N GLY A 140 -11.69 5.64 4.82
CA GLY A 140 -12.44 5.97 3.62
C GLY A 140 -13.83 6.53 3.88
N THR A 141 -14.39 7.21 2.87
CA THR A 141 -15.79 7.62 2.78
C THR A 141 -16.28 7.48 1.35
N GLY A 142 -17.54 7.06 1.15
CA GLY A 142 -18.13 6.88 -0.19
C GLY A 142 -17.64 5.65 -0.95
N ILE A 143 -16.93 4.74 -0.29
CA ILE A 143 -16.32 3.53 -0.87
C ILE A 143 -16.58 2.29 0.02
N ASP A 144 -17.76 2.25 0.64
CA ASP A 144 -18.15 1.27 1.64
C ASP A 144 -18.18 -0.17 1.08
N GLU A 145 -18.48 -0.34 -0.22
CA GLU A 145 -18.39 -1.65 -0.89
C GLU A 145 -16.96 -2.20 -0.86
N TRP A 146 -15.98 -1.32 -1.10
CA TRP A 146 -14.57 -1.69 -1.13
C TRP A 146 -13.96 -1.81 0.27
N LEU A 147 -14.15 -0.84 1.18
CA LEU A 147 -13.46 -0.83 2.47
C LEU A 147 -14.31 -1.29 3.66
N GLY A 148 -15.64 -1.40 3.49
CA GLY A 148 -16.59 -1.37 4.60
C GLY A 148 -16.76 0.04 5.15
N SER A 149 -17.89 0.32 5.78
CA SER A 149 -18.10 1.63 6.42
C SER A 149 -17.13 1.79 7.60
N TYR A 150 -16.45 2.93 7.68
CA TYR A 150 -15.63 3.26 8.85
C TYR A 150 -16.52 3.58 10.05
N ASN A 151 -16.19 3.02 11.22
CA ASN A 151 -16.99 3.09 12.44
C ASN A 151 -16.49 4.15 13.45
N GLY A 152 -15.51 4.97 13.08
CA GLY A 152 -14.96 6.03 13.93
C GLY A 152 -14.02 5.56 15.05
N VAL A 153 -13.73 4.25 15.17
CA VAL A 153 -12.83 3.71 16.19
C VAL A 153 -11.42 4.27 16.02
N ASN A 154 -10.88 4.87 17.09
CA ASN A 154 -9.55 5.45 17.13
C ASN A 154 -8.99 5.42 18.58
N PRO A 155 -7.66 5.45 18.80
CA PRO A 155 -6.61 5.49 17.78
C PRO A 155 -6.33 4.14 17.11
N LEU A 156 -5.96 4.16 15.84
CA LEU A 156 -5.49 2.98 15.08
C LEU A 156 -4.06 3.20 14.59
N TYR A 157 -3.28 2.12 14.44
CA TYR A 157 -1.86 2.22 14.13
C TYR A 157 -1.39 1.18 13.12
N ALA A 158 -0.67 1.64 12.10
CA ALA A 158 0.13 0.81 11.20
C ALA A 158 1.61 0.93 11.58
N HIS A 159 2.33 -0.18 11.61
CA HIS A 159 3.74 -0.22 12.02
C HIS A 159 4.62 -0.71 10.87
N TYR A 160 5.73 -0.02 10.65
CA TYR A 160 6.71 -0.30 9.61
C TYR A 160 8.07 -0.46 10.30
N ASP A 161 8.59 -1.69 10.32
CA ASP A 161 9.85 -2.02 10.98
C ASP A 161 11.03 -1.50 10.15
N TRP A 162 11.07 -1.88 8.87
CA TRP A 162 12.06 -1.42 7.91
C TRP A 162 11.50 -1.37 6.49
N VAL A 163 12.17 -0.57 5.65
CA VAL A 163 11.98 -0.51 4.20
C VAL A 163 13.35 -0.69 3.55
N ARG A 164 13.41 -1.46 2.46
CA ARG A 164 14.62 -1.64 1.65
C ARG A 164 14.26 -1.49 0.17
N TYR A 165 15.13 -0.81 -0.56
CA TYR A 165 15.10 -0.75 -2.01
C TYR A 165 16.44 -1.24 -2.56
N THR A 166 16.38 -2.17 -3.50
CA THR A 166 17.55 -2.67 -4.23
C THR A 166 17.37 -2.33 -5.70
N LYS A 167 18.19 -1.40 -6.19
CA LYS A 167 18.18 -1.00 -7.61
C LYS A 167 18.50 -2.21 -8.49
N LYS A 168 17.80 -2.31 -9.64
CA LYS A 168 18.14 -3.23 -10.72
C LYS A 168 19.60 -3.09 -11.17
#